data_AF-A0A6M0BE37-F1
#
_entry.id   AF-A0A6M0BE37-F1
#
_cell.length_a   1.000
_cell.length_b   1.000
_cell.length_c   1.000
_cell.angle_alpha   90.00
_cell.angle_beta   90.00
_cell.angle_gamma   90.00
#
_symmetry.space_group_name_H-M   'P 1'
#
loop_
_entity.id
_entity.type
_entity.pdbx_description
1 polymer ?
#
loop_
_entity_poly.entity_id
_entity_poly.type
_entity_poly.pdbx_seq_one_letter_code
_entity_poly.pdbx_strand_id
1 'polypeptide(L)' 'TIKRERNNLKRYLRDTPSLKRYWADLSKVYGDARADAANETGISDWDFPDNCPYSPEQIQSDWFPPN' A
#
# COMPACT_ATOMS: atom_id res chain seq x y z
N THR A 1 10.90 5.22 2.76
CA THR A 1 9.98 5.95 3.67
C THR A 1 8.62 6.06 3.01
N ILE A 2 7.52 6.12 3.77
CA ILE A 2 6.15 6.18 3.21
C ILE A 2 5.97 7.34 2.20
N LYS A 3 6.55 8.52 2.50
CA LYS A 3 6.51 9.68 1.58
C LYS A 3 7.14 9.37 0.21
N ARG A 4 8.26 8.65 0.18
CA ARG A 4 8.94 8.26 -1.07
C ARG A 4 8.03 7.35 -1.90
N GLU A 5 7.44 6.34 -1.29
CA GLU A 5 6.58 5.39 -2.01
C GLU A 5 5.29 6.03 -2.52
N ARG A 6 4.71 6.98 -1.77
CA ARG A 6 3.58 7.79 -2.26
C ARG A 6 3.95 8.62 -3.49
N ASN A 7 5.14 9.21 -3.51
CA ASN A 7 5.62 9.96 -4.68
C ASN A 7 5.86 9.05 -5.89
N ASN A 8 6.41 7.85 -5.67
CA ASN A 8 6.56 6.82 -6.70
C ASN A 8 5.20 6.40 -7.27
N LEU A 9 4.22 6.12 -6.41
CA LEU A 9 2.86 5.78 -6.80
C LEU A 9 2.23 6.88 -7.67
N LYS A 10 2.30 8.15 -7.23
CA LYS A 10 1.79 9.30 -8.00
C LYS A 10 2.46 9.39 -9.38
N ARG A 11 3.76 9.11 -9.46
CA ARG A 11 4.52 9.07 -10.72
C ARG A 11 4.06 7.93 -11.63
N TYR A 12 3.92 6.71 -11.11
CA TYR A 12 3.46 5.56 -11.89
C TYR A 12 2.03 5.76 -12.44
N LEU A 13 1.12 6.30 -11.63
CA LEU A 13 -0.25 6.56 -12.06
C LEU A 13 -0.35 7.69 -13.09
N ARG A 14 0.59 8.65 -13.08
CA ARG A 14 0.70 9.69 -14.11
C ARG A 14 1.26 9.11 -15.41
N ASP A 15 2.33 8.33 -15.31
CA ASP A 15 3.04 7.80 -16.47
C ASP A 15 2.24 6.65 -17.13
N THR A 16 1.40 5.93 -16.37
CA THR A 16 0.51 4.86 -16.87
C THR A 16 -0.91 4.98 -16.28
N PRO A 17 -1.78 5.86 -16.83
CA PRO A 17 -3.12 6.12 -16.28
C PRO A 17 -4.06 4.91 -16.23
N SER A 18 -3.84 3.91 -17.10
CA SER A 18 -4.62 2.68 -17.12
C SER A 18 -4.47 1.85 -15.85
N LEU A 19 -3.40 2.05 -15.07
CA LEU A 19 -3.20 1.38 -13.79
C LEU A 19 -4.26 1.77 -12.74
N LYS A 20 -4.89 2.93 -12.88
CA LYS A 20 -5.94 3.39 -11.95
C LYS A 20 -7.10 2.38 -11.82
N ARG A 21 -7.40 1.60 -12.86
CA ARG A 21 -8.48 0.60 -12.82
C ARG A 21 -8.19 -0.58 -11.90
N TYR A 22 -6.92 -0.88 -11.68
CA TYR A 22 -6.48 -1.98 -10.83
C TYR A 22 -6.35 -1.56 -9.36
N TRP A 23 -6.42 -0.26 -9.08
CA TRP A 23 -6.32 0.29 -7.73
C TRP A 23 -7.62 0.15 -6.91
N ALA A 24 -8.73 -0.20 -7.54
CA ALA A 24 -10.03 -0.33 -6.89
C ALA A 24 -10.11 -1.54 -5.94
N ASP A 25 -9.24 -2.54 -6.11
CA ASP A 25 -9.23 -3.75 -5.31
C ASP A 25 -7.87 -3.94 -4.64
N LEU A 26 -7.76 -3.41 -3.41
CA LEU A 26 -6.55 -3.53 -2.60
C LEU A 26 -6.34 -4.94 -2.04
N SER A 27 -7.37 -5.80 -2.03
CA SER A 27 -7.25 -7.13 -1.42
C SER A 27 -6.17 -7.98 -2.08
N LYS A 28 -6.04 -7.85 -3.41
CA LYS A 28 -5.07 -8.59 -4.22
C LYS A 28 -3.63 -8.16 -3.96
N VAL A 29 -3.39 -6.90 -3.67
CA VAL A 29 -2.04 -6.34 -3.46
C VAL A 29 -1.63 -6.31 -2.00
N TYR A 30 -2.60 -6.31 -1.08
CA TYR A 30 -2.32 -6.24 0.35
C TYR A 30 -1.72 -7.54 0.90
N GLY A 31 -2.16 -8.70 0.38
CA GLY A 31 -1.57 -9.99 0.75
C GLY A 31 -0.07 -10.05 0.44
N ASP A 32 0.32 -9.61 -0.77
CA ASP A 32 1.72 -9.53 -1.19
C ASP A 32 2.49 -8.51 -0.32
N ALA A 33 1.93 -7.32 -0.10
CA ALA A 33 2.56 -6.29 0.73
C ALA A 33 2.77 -6.75 2.19
N ARG A 34 1.86 -7.57 2.72
CA ARG A 34 1.98 -8.19 4.05
C ARG A 34 3.12 -9.20 4.09
N ALA A 35 3.25 -10.06 3.08
CA ALA A 35 4.33 -11.03 2.97
C ALA A 35 5.70 -10.34 2.82
N ASP A 36 5.78 -9.29 1.99
CA ASP A 36 6.99 -8.50 1.82
C ASP A 36 7.40 -7.81 3.12
N ALA A 37 6.44 -7.19 3.83
CA ALA A 37 6.70 -6.56 5.13
C ALA A 37 7.17 -7.57 6.18
N ALA A 38 6.58 -8.76 6.23
CA ALA A 38 7.01 -9.84 7.11
C ALA A 38 8.45 -10.27 6.81
N ASN A 39 8.79 -10.45 5.54
CA ASN A 39 10.14 -10.80 5.10
C ASN A 39 11.18 -9.72 5.43
N GLU A 40 10.82 -8.43 5.26
CA GLU A 40 11.73 -7.31 5.53
C GLU A 40 11.95 -7.06 7.03
N THR A 41 10.91 -7.24 7.85
CA THR A 41 10.93 -6.85 9.27
C THR A 41 11.14 -8.01 10.23
N GLY A 42 10.95 -9.26 9.77
CA GLY A 42 10.92 -10.45 10.61
C GLY A 42 9.67 -10.56 11.51
N ILE A 43 8.71 -9.64 11.37
CA ILE A 43 7.40 -9.73 12.02
C ILE A 43 6.58 -10.80 11.31
N SER A 44 5.82 -11.59 12.05
CA SER A 44 4.98 -12.64 11.47
C SER A 44 3.91 -12.02 10.57
N ASP A 45 3.62 -12.65 9.43
CA ASP A 45 2.51 -12.23 8.56
C ASP A 45 1.16 -12.28 9.29
N TRP A 46 1.04 -13.14 10.30
CA TRP A 46 -0.11 -13.24 11.22
C TRP A 46 -0.30 -12.04 12.16
N ASP A 47 0.75 -11.23 12.38
CA ASP A 47 0.66 -10.04 13.23
C ASP A 47 0.11 -8.82 12.48
N PHE A 48 0.02 -8.91 11.15
CA PHE A 48 -0.63 -7.90 10.32
C PHE A 48 -2.11 -8.22 10.16
N PRO A 49 -2.99 -7.20 10.01
CA PRO A 49 -4.38 -7.43 9.65
C PRO A 49 -4.54 -8.29 8.40
N ASP A 50 -5.62 -9.06 8.30
CA ASP A 50 -5.92 -9.86 7.10
C ASP A 50 -6.38 -8.99 5.91
N ASN A 51 -7.04 -7.86 6.21
CA ASN A 51 -7.52 -6.91 5.21
C ASN A 51 -6.80 -5.57 5.36
N CYS A 52 -6.60 -4.88 4.24
CA CYS A 52 -5.92 -3.58 4.27
C CYS A 52 -6.70 -2.60 5.16
N PRO A 53 -6.10 -2.06 6.23
CA PRO A 53 -6.79 -1.14 7.14
C PRO A 53 -6.90 0.27 6.56
N TYR A 54 -6.32 0.51 5.38
CA TYR A 54 -6.27 1.82 4.74
C TYR A 54 -7.04 1.82 3.43
N SER A 55 -7.82 2.88 3.23
CA SER A 55 -8.49 3.15 1.96
C SER A 55 -7.49 3.59 0.87
N PRO A 56 -7.82 3.35 -0.41
CA PRO A 56 -7.13 3.95 -1.57
C PRO A 56 -6.80 5.44 -1.40
N GLU A 57 -7.73 6.20 -0.84
CA GLU A 57 -7.62 7.65 -0.61
C GLU A 57 -6.59 7.97 0.47
N GLN A 58 -6.62 7.24 1.60
CA GLN A 58 -5.63 7.41 2.67
C GLN A 58 -4.20 7.08 2.20
N ILE A 59 -4.04 6.05 1.37
CA ILE A 59 -2.74 5.66 0.82
C ILE A 59 -2.14 6.78 -0.05
N GLN A 60 -2.96 7.47 -0.84
CA GLN A 60 -2.51 8.56 -1.72
C GLN A 60 -2.38 9.92 -1.02
N SER A 61 -3.06 10.09 0.12
CA SER A 61 -3.03 11.33 0.90
C SER A 61 -1.70 11.54 1.63
N ASP A 62 -1.48 12.75 2.12
CA ASP A 62 -0.33 13.06 2.98
C ASP A 62 -0.58 12.69 4.46
N TRP A 63 -1.73 12.07 4.77
CA TRP A 63 -2.09 11.63 6.12
C TRP A 63 -1.20 10.47 6.59
N PHE A 64 -0.98 10.40 7.90
CA PHE A 64 -0.28 9.30 8.55
C PHE A 64 -1.13 8.75 9.68
N PRO A 65 -1.13 7.41 9.91
CA PRO A 65 -1.77 6.85 11.09
C PRO A 65 -1.14 7.43 12.36
N PRO A 66 -1.92 7.58 13.43
CA PRO A 66 -1.39 7.95 14.73
C PRO A 66 -0.37 6.90 15.19
N ASN A 67 0.66 7.36 15.91
CA ASN A 67 1.69 6.50 16.50
C ASN A 67 1.14 5.64 17.64
#